data_AF-A0A2M9Y8J2-F1
#
_entry.id   AF-A0A2M9Y8J2-F1
#
_cell.length_a   1.000
_cell.length_b   1.000
_cell.length_c   1.000
_cell.angle_alpha   90.00
_cell.angle_beta   90.00
_cell.angle_gamma   90.00
#
_symmetry.space_group_name_H-M   'P 1'
#
loop_
_entity.id
_entity.type
_entity.pdbx_description
1 polymer ?
#
loop_
_entity_poly.entity_id
_entity_poly.type
_entity_poly.pdbx_seq_one_letter_code
_entity_poly.pdbx_strand_id
1 'polypeptide(L)'
;MRKVYYIIRSLFTLFAFSMLAMGCEEKLDRSPYGFREEDDSDLIAGAIFFQSFTNNGDGTTSDSTSGLMWKTCSQGQVFSGDATNFSCRGANGTLSNPSSFGAKELQYCSVDLNSCNTLGIPQTLTNVSPIGIPGNSEALDSCANDNTGGHTNWRVASFLELKYLSSNSRNFMLLKFPDTIESFYWSSTANEQDVGGKTSRAVSFTRDRFGEDESFSKTSRYFIRCVR
;
A
#
# COMPACT_ATOMS: atom_id res chain seq x y z
N MET A 1 47.10 -34.22 -33.45
CA MET A 1 46.12 -33.12 -33.67
C MET A 1 44.85 -33.25 -32.83
N ARG A 2 44.23 -34.44 -32.67
CA ARG A 2 42.98 -34.61 -31.91
C ARG A 2 43.07 -34.29 -30.40
N LYS A 3 44.16 -34.66 -29.72
CA LYS A 3 44.34 -34.43 -28.26
C LYS A 3 44.49 -32.95 -27.87
N VAL A 4 45.13 -32.13 -28.70
CA VAL A 4 45.32 -30.69 -28.46
C VAL A 4 43.99 -29.92 -28.57
N TYR A 5 43.11 -30.36 -29.48
CA TYR A 5 41.78 -29.78 -29.67
C TYR A 5 40.86 -30.00 -28.46
N TYR A 6 40.95 -31.15 -27.79
CA TYR A 6 40.18 -31.42 -26.56
C TYR A 6 40.66 -30.59 -25.38
N ILE A 7 41.98 -30.36 -25.26
CA ILE A 7 42.56 -29.53 -24.20
C ILE A 7 42.12 -28.06 -24.38
N ILE A 8 42.16 -27.53 -25.61
CA ILE A 8 41.73 -26.16 -25.91
C ILE A 8 40.22 -25.99 -25.68
N ARG A 9 39.38 -26.96 -26.08
CA ARG A 9 37.93 -26.94 -25.79
C ARG A 9 37.64 -26.98 -24.28
N SER A 10 38.39 -27.77 -23.52
CA SER A 10 38.20 -27.90 -22.07
C SER A 10 38.62 -26.64 -21.31
N LEU A 11 39.70 -25.97 -21.74
CA LEU A 11 40.13 -24.68 -21.21
C LEU A 11 39.13 -23.56 -21.51
N PHE A 12 38.54 -23.54 -22.71
CA PHE A 12 37.51 -22.55 -23.08
C PHE A 12 36.22 -22.72 -22.26
N THR A 13 35.82 -23.96 -21.95
CA THR A 13 34.65 -24.22 -21.08
C THR A 13 34.91 -23.84 -19.63
N LEU A 14 36.12 -23.99 -19.12
CA LEU A 14 36.50 -23.58 -17.76
C LEU A 14 36.55 -22.05 -17.61
N PHE A 15 37.03 -21.33 -18.63
CA PHE A 15 37.05 -19.87 -18.63
C PHE A 15 35.64 -19.26 -18.77
N ALA A 16 34.76 -19.88 -19.57
CA ALA A 16 33.36 -19.47 -19.67
C ALA A 16 32.56 -19.71 -18.38
N PHE A 17 32.91 -20.74 -17.59
CA PHE A 17 32.26 -21.02 -16.31
C PHE A 17 32.71 -20.06 -15.20
N SER A 18 33.93 -19.51 -15.27
CA SER A 18 34.42 -18.54 -14.28
C SER A 18 33.79 -17.16 -14.45
N MET A 19 33.31 -16.81 -15.65
CA MET A 19 32.64 -15.53 -15.93
C MET A 19 31.16 -15.50 -15.49
N LEU A 20 30.57 -16.66 -15.17
CA LEU A 20 29.19 -16.78 -14.69
C LEU A 20 29.07 -16.72 -13.14
N ALA A 21 30.20 -16.66 -12.43
CA ALA A 21 30.23 -16.54 -10.97
C ALA A 21 30.36 -15.09 -10.47
N MET A 22 30.50 -14.11 -11.36
CA MET A 22 30.51 -12.68 -11.03
C MET A 22 29.14 -12.09 -11.33
N GLY A 23 28.18 -12.24 -10.43
CA GLY A 23 26.84 -11.71 -10.68
C GLY A 23 25.80 -11.75 -9.57
N CYS A 24 26.07 -12.39 -8.42
CA CYS A 24 25.20 -12.27 -7.25
C CYS A 24 26.07 -12.01 -6.01
N GLU A 25 26.43 -10.75 -5.79
CA GLU A 25 26.81 -10.31 -4.45
C GLU A 25 25.50 -10.06 -3.70
N GLU A 26 24.93 -11.10 -3.11
CA GLU A 26 23.82 -10.96 -2.18
C GLU A 26 24.39 -10.33 -0.91
N LYS A 27 24.17 -9.03 -0.73
CA LYS A 27 24.46 -8.38 0.54
C LYS A 27 23.66 -9.10 1.62
N LEU A 28 24.35 -9.66 2.60
CA LEU A 28 23.74 -10.25 3.78
C LEU A 28 23.08 -9.13 4.59
N ASP A 29 21.78 -8.90 4.34
CA ASP A 29 20.94 -8.01 5.16
C ASP A 29 20.83 -8.62 6.56
N ARG A 30 21.60 -8.05 7.49
CA ARG A 30 21.46 -8.31 8.92
C ARG A 30 20.89 -7.07 9.58
N SER A 31 19.61 -6.77 9.34
CA SER A 31 18.87 -5.89 10.24
C SER A 31 18.46 -6.65 11.52
N PRO A 32 18.85 -6.19 12.72
CA PRO A 32 18.41 -6.78 14.00
C PRO A 32 16.89 -6.67 14.24
N TYR A 33 16.21 -5.88 13.42
CA TYR A 33 14.81 -5.48 13.58
C TYR A 33 13.91 -5.90 12.41
N GLY A 34 14.43 -6.61 11.40
CA GLY A 34 13.64 -7.10 10.26
C GLY A 34 13.20 -6.02 9.26
N PHE A 35 13.84 -4.85 9.28
CA PHE A 35 13.69 -3.82 8.25
C PHE A 35 14.58 -4.16 7.05
N ARG A 36 14.16 -3.83 5.83
CA ARG A 36 15.02 -3.91 4.65
C ARG A 36 16.14 -2.87 4.78
N GLU A 37 17.37 -3.20 4.37
CA GLU A 37 18.40 -2.18 4.11
C GLU A 37 17.89 -1.21 3.02
N GLU A 38 17.44 -0.02 3.44
CA GLU A 38 17.21 1.14 2.57
C GLU A 38 18.54 1.85 2.36
N ASP A 39 18.80 2.37 1.16
CA ASP A 39 20.01 3.16 0.92
C ASP A 39 19.96 4.43 1.79
N ASP A 40 21.12 4.91 2.27
CA ASP A 40 21.19 6.09 3.16
C ASP A 40 20.47 7.32 2.57
N SER A 41 20.46 7.45 1.24
CA SER A 41 19.73 8.49 0.51
C SER A 41 18.21 8.39 0.68
N ASP A 42 17.67 7.18 0.69
CA ASP A 42 16.23 6.92 0.80
C ASP A 42 15.75 7.18 2.22
N LEU A 43 16.58 6.88 3.22
CA LEU A 43 16.34 7.21 4.62
C LEU A 43 16.31 8.72 4.83
N ILE A 44 17.28 9.47 4.28
CA ILE A 44 17.30 10.94 4.39
C ILE A 44 16.10 11.56 3.66
N ALA A 45 15.80 11.10 2.44
CA ALA A 45 14.63 11.56 1.69
C ALA A 45 13.32 11.26 2.43
N GLY A 46 13.19 10.06 2.99
CA GLY A 46 12.07 9.66 3.83
C GLY A 46 11.90 10.54 5.06
N ALA A 47 12.97 10.83 5.77
CA ALA A 47 12.94 11.70 6.95
C ALA A 47 12.41 13.09 6.60
N ILE A 48 12.90 13.69 5.52
CA ILE A 48 12.47 15.03 5.06
C ILE A 48 11.02 14.99 4.57
N PHE A 49 10.64 13.95 3.81
CA PHE A 49 9.29 13.83 3.28
C PHE A 49 8.25 13.73 4.40
N PHE A 50 8.47 12.83 5.36
CA PHE A 50 7.52 12.60 6.46
C PHE A 50 7.58 13.63 7.59
N GLN A 51 8.49 14.62 7.54
CA GLN A 51 8.46 15.77 8.46
C GLN A 51 7.20 16.61 8.30
N SER A 52 6.63 16.65 7.09
CA SER A 52 5.39 17.39 6.81
C SER A 52 4.13 16.76 7.41
N PHE A 53 4.23 15.49 7.85
CA PHE A 53 3.16 14.71 8.44
C PHE A 53 3.14 14.87 9.97
N THR A 54 2.02 15.36 10.50
CA THR A 54 1.80 15.62 11.91
C THR A 54 0.65 14.78 12.44
N ASN A 55 0.89 13.98 13.48
CA ASN A 55 -0.19 13.29 14.19
C ASN A 55 -0.94 14.29 15.08
N ASN A 56 -2.27 14.28 15.03
CA ASN A 56 -3.11 15.23 15.76
C ASN A 56 -3.57 14.72 17.13
N GLY A 57 -3.25 13.46 17.47
CA GLY A 57 -3.61 12.82 18.74
C GLY A 57 -5.05 12.32 18.85
N ASP A 58 -5.81 12.40 17.76
CA ASP A 58 -7.25 12.06 17.70
C ASP A 58 -7.56 10.93 16.69
N GLY A 59 -6.53 10.20 16.27
CA GLY A 59 -6.62 9.17 15.22
C GLY A 59 -6.40 9.69 13.80
N THR A 60 -6.04 10.96 13.64
CA THR A 60 -5.73 11.57 12.34
C THR A 60 -4.27 12.04 12.24
N THR A 61 -3.76 12.03 11.01
CA THR A 61 -2.43 12.53 10.64
C THR A 61 -2.59 13.54 9.49
N SER A 62 -2.24 14.81 9.74
CA SER A 62 -2.28 15.88 8.73
C SER A 62 -0.97 15.94 7.94
N ASP A 63 -1.05 16.14 6.63
CA ASP A 63 0.09 16.48 5.78
C ASP A 63 0.01 17.94 5.32
N SER A 64 0.98 18.73 5.77
CA SER A 64 1.08 20.16 5.45
C SER A 64 1.49 20.46 4.00
N THR A 65 2.09 19.48 3.29
CA THR A 65 2.53 19.65 1.89
C THR A 65 1.37 19.49 0.92
N SER A 66 0.60 18.41 1.05
CA SER A 66 -0.55 18.15 0.18
C SER A 66 -1.85 18.83 0.66
N GLY A 67 -1.91 19.20 1.94
CA GLY A 67 -3.13 19.69 2.58
C GLY A 67 -4.13 18.57 2.94
N LEU A 68 -3.75 17.31 2.74
CA LEU A 68 -4.59 16.15 3.05
C LEU A 68 -4.54 15.84 4.56
N MET A 69 -5.65 15.31 5.06
CA MET A 69 -5.67 14.67 6.37
C MET A 69 -6.01 13.20 6.20
N TRP A 70 -5.22 12.36 6.84
CA TRP A 70 -5.29 10.92 6.75
C TRP A 70 -5.82 10.34 8.05
N LYS A 71 -6.53 9.21 7.96
CA LYS A 71 -6.65 8.33 9.12
C LYS A 71 -5.27 7.74 9.44
N THR A 72 -4.84 7.85 10.70
CA THR A 72 -3.57 7.27 11.15
C THR A 72 -3.59 5.75 11.02
N CYS A 73 -4.69 5.12 11.39
CA CYS A 73 -4.84 3.67 11.35
C CYS A 73 -5.51 3.20 10.06
N SER A 74 -5.17 1.98 9.62
CA SER A 74 -5.88 1.32 8.52
C SER A 74 -7.35 1.09 8.88
N GLN A 75 -8.23 1.05 7.89
CA GLN A 75 -9.67 0.95 8.16
C GLN A 75 -9.99 -0.32 8.95
N GLY A 76 -10.75 -0.15 10.04
CA GLY A 76 -11.07 -1.22 11.00
C GLY A 76 -10.18 -1.26 12.25
N GLN A 77 -8.94 -0.76 12.18
CA GLN A 77 -8.08 -0.63 13.35
C GLN A 77 -8.57 0.51 14.26
N VAL A 78 -8.22 0.41 15.54
CA VAL A 78 -8.57 1.40 16.57
C VAL A 78 -7.31 2.15 16.99
N PHE A 79 -7.37 3.47 16.88
CA PHE A 79 -6.31 4.35 17.39
C PHE A 79 -6.27 4.30 18.92
N SER A 80 -5.07 4.26 19.48
CA SER A 80 -4.84 4.33 20.91
C SER A 80 -3.60 5.17 21.19
N GLY A 81 -3.75 6.18 22.05
CA GLY A 81 -2.66 7.06 22.48
C GLY A 81 -2.96 8.53 22.25
N ASP A 82 -1.90 9.32 22.07
CA ASP A 82 -1.94 10.76 21.85
C ASP A 82 -1.02 11.17 20.67
N ALA A 83 -0.79 12.47 20.48
CA ALA A 83 0.00 12.98 19.36
C ALA A 83 1.49 12.54 19.38
N THR A 84 1.99 12.06 20.53
CA THR A 84 3.40 11.74 20.74
C THR A 84 3.65 10.24 20.88
N ASN A 85 2.73 9.52 21.51
CA ASN A 85 2.83 8.08 21.72
C ASN A 85 1.49 7.44 21.33
N PHE A 86 1.49 6.81 20.17
CA PHE A 86 0.29 6.24 19.57
C PHE A 86 0.55 4.90 18.88
N SER A 87 -0.52 4.13 18.75
CA SER A 87 -0.55 2.86 18.01
C SER A 87 -1.92 2.66 17.38
N CYS A 88 -1.99 1.66 16.50
CA CYS A 88 -3.24 1.24 15.86
C CYS A 88 -3.69 -0.14 16.36
N ARG A 89 -3.33 -0.46 17.62
CA ARG A 89 -3.69 -1.71 18.33
C ARG A 89 -4.71 -1.49 19.46
N GLY A 90 -5.47 -0.40 19.41
CA GLY A 90 -6.50 -0.12 20.41
C GLY A 90 -7.53 -1.26 20.50
N ALA A 91 -8.06 -1.51 21.70
CA ALA A 91 -9.11 -2.50 21.90
C ALA A 91 -10.48 -1.84 21.84
N ASN A 92 -11.35 -2.28 20.93
CA ASN A 92 -12.79 -2.02 21.02
C ASN A 92 -13.58 -3.23 20.50
N GLY A 93 -14.18 -4.01 21.41
CA GLY A 93 -14.88 -5.25 21.05
C GLY A 93 -13.94 -6.36 20.57
N THR A 94 -14.42 -7.60 20.59
CA THR A 94 -13.67 -8.86 20.47
C THR A 94 -12.53 -8.83 19.45
N LEU A 95 -11.36 -9.36 19.81
CA LEU A 95 -10.20 -9.63 18.95
C LEU A 95 -10.58 -10.59 17.81
N SER A 96 -11.35 -10.12 16.83
CA SER A 96 -11.83 -10.95 15.72
C SER A 96 -10.73 -11.24 14.71
N ASN A 97 -9.56 -10.58 14.81
CA ASN A 97 -8.40 -10.91 13.99
C ASN A 97 -7.08 -10.46 14.66
N PRO A 98 -6.41 -11.31 15.45
CA PRO A 98 -5.21 -10.92 16.19
C PRO A 98 -4.01 -10.58 15.27
N SER A 99 -4.01 -11.04 14.02
CA SER A 99 -2.93 -10.76 13.05
C SER A 99 -3.06 -9.40 12.35
N SER A 100 -4.28 -8.84 12.24
CA SER A 100 -4.51 -7.55 11.57
C SER A 100 -4.79 -6.39 12.52
N PHE A 101 -4.75 -6.62 13.83
CA PHE A 101 -5.11 -5.63 14.85
C PHE A 101 -6.48 -4.95 14.63
N GLY A 102 -7.42 -5.71 14.05
CA GLY A 102 -8.76 -5.21 13.71
C GLY A 102 -8.89 -4.57 12.32
N ALA A 103 -7.79 -4.41 11.56
CA ALA A 103 -7.88 -3.96 10.18
C ALA A 103 -8.78 -4.90 9.36
N LYS A 104 -9.66 -4.31 8.54
CA LYS A 104 -10.65 -5.02 7.74
C LYS A 104 -10.25 -5.01 6.27
N GLU A 105 -10.32 -6.17 5.65
CA GLU A 105 -10.29 -6.29 4.18
C GLU A 105 -11.70 -6.04 3.64
N LEU A 106 -11.80 -5.05 2.76
CA LEU A 106 -13.06 -4.52 2.26
C LEU A 106 -13.14 -4.73 0.76
N GLN A 107 -14.32 -5.13 0.30
CA GLN A 107 -14.57 -5.32 -1.11
C GLN A 107 -14.68 -3.97 -1.83
N TYR A 108 -14.04 -3.85 -3.00
CA TYR A 108 -14.10 -2.62 -3.79
C TYR A 108 -15.49 -2.43 -4.41
N CYS A 109 -16.07 -3.47 -5.03
CA CYS A 109 -17.42 -3.46 -5.56
C CYS A 109 -18.07 -4.84 -5.43
N SER A 110 -19.38 -4.88 -5.21
CA SER A 110 -20.16 -6.12 -5.12
C SER A 110 -20.16 -6.96 -6.39
N VAL A 111 -19.78 -6.36 -7.53
CA VAL A 111 -19.73 -7.01 -8.84
C VAL A 111 -18.49 -6.56 -9.61
N ASP A 112 -17.97 -7.42 -10.48
CA ASP A 112 -16.88 -7.11 -11.40
C ASP A 112 -17.39 -6.34 -12.62
N LEU A 113 -17.98 -5.16 -12.37
CA LEU A 113 -18.52 -4.25 -13.39
C LEU A 113 -18.25 -2.78 -12.99
N ASN A 114 -18.62 -1.85 -13.86
CA ASN A 114 -18.54 -0.40 -13.60
C ASN A 114 -19.63 0.14 -12.65
N SER A 115 -20.38 -0.74 -11.99
CA SER A 115 -21.48 -0.35 -11.10
C SER A 115 -21.05 0.47 -9.88
N CYS A 116 -19.77 0.39 -9.47
CA CYS A 116 -19.22 1.20 -8.38
C CYS A 116 -18.20 2.26 -8.86
N ASN A 117 -18.16 2.58 -10.16
CA ASN A 117 -17.25 3.58 -10.72
C ASN A 117 -18.01 4.70 -11.44
N THR A 118 -17.44 5.89 -11.47
CA THR A 118 -17.82 6.94 -12.41
C THR A 118 -17.47 6.56 -13.85
N LEU A 119 -18.15 7.14 -14.85
CA LEU A 119 -17.87 6.90 -16.27
C LEU A 119 -16.78 7.84 -16.84
N GLY A 120 -16.29 8.80 -16.05
CA GLY A 120 -15.23 9.72 -16.46
C GLY A 120 -13.85 9.09 -16.40
N ILE A 121 -12.87 9.73 -17.05
CA ILE A 121 -11.44 9.42 -16.89
C ILE A 121 -10.84 10.54 -16.01
N PRO A 122 -10.21 10.21 -14.87
CA PRO A 122 -10.04 8.87 -14.32
C PRO A 122 -11.35 8.29 -13.76
N GLN A 123 -11.52 6.97 -13.89
CA GLN A 123 -12.68 6.29 -13.29
C GLN A 123 -12.46 6.18 -11.78
N THR A 124 -13.41 6.69 -11.01
CA THR A 124 -13.31 6.78 -9.55
C THR A 124 -14.47 6.09 -8.85
N LEU A 125 -14.20 5.55 -7.68
CA LEU A 125 -15.16 4.87 -6.83
C LEU A 125 -16.33 5.80 -6.48
N THR A 126 -17.56 5.33 -6.69
CA THR A 126 -18.81 6.09 -6.47
C THR A 126 -19.89 5.22 -5.84
N ASN A 127 -20.81 5.86 -5.14
CA ASN A 127 -21.99 5.21 -4.53
C ASN A 127 -23.17 5.09 -5.50
N VAL A 128 -23.19 5.87 -6.58
CA VAL A 128 -24.26 5.83 -7.57
C VAL A 128 -23.71 5.22 -8.86
N SER A 129 -24.25 4.05 -9.21
CA SER A 129 -23.96 3.39 -10.47
C SER A 129 -24.42 4.23 -11.66
N PRO A 130 -23.54 4.55 -12.60
CA PRO A 130 -23.90 5.33 -13.77
C PRO A 130 -24.55 4.48 -14.88
N ILE A 131 -24.56 3.15 -14.73
CA ILE A 131 -25.06 2.21 -15.76
C ILE A 131 -26.39 1.54 -15.39
N GLY A 132 -27.09 2.04 -14.37
CA GLY A 132 -28.40 1.52 -13.95
C GLY A 132 -28.35 0.11 -13.33
N ILE A 133 -27.16 -0.46 -13.14
CA ILE A 133 -26.95 -1.72 -12.43
C ILE A 133 -26.55 -1.39 -10.99
N PRO A 134 -27.30 -1.82 -9.96
CA PRO A 134 -26.92 -1.55 -8.58
C PRO A 134 -25.56 -2.19 -8.25
N GLY A 135 -24.68 -1.43 -7.62
CA GLY A 135 -23.40 -1.88 -7.09
C GLY A 135 -23.20 -1.25 -5.72
N ASN A 136 -22.74 -2.05 -4.76
CA ASN A 136 -22.41 -1.57 -3.41
C ASN A 136 -20.91 -1.70 -3.20
N SER A 137 -20.32 -0.77 -2.45
CA SER A 137 -18.87 -0.75 -2.19
C SER A 137 -18.61 -0.68 -0.68
N GLU A 138 -18.16 -1.80 -0.11
CA GLU A 138 -17.76 -1.83 1.30
C GLU A 138 -16.60 -0.86 1.56
N ALA A 139 -15.66 -0.77 0.62
CA ALA A 139 -14.57 0.19 0.67
C ALA A 139 -15.06 1.63 0.79
N LEU A 140 -15.97 2.06 -0.11
CA LEU A 140 -16.53 3.41 -0.10
C LEU A 140 -17.32 3.68 1.19
N ASP A 141 -18.25 2.78 1.52
CA ASP A 141 -19.14 2.92 2.66
C ASP A 141 -18.36 2.94 3.98
N SER A 142 -17.28 2.18 4.06
CA SER A 142 -16.45 2.13 5.27
C SER A 142 -15.81 3.48 5.60
N CYS A 143 -15.32 4.21 4.60
CA CYS A 143 -14.76 5.54 4.80
C CYS A 143 -15.87 6.56 4.97
N ALA A 144 -16.91 6.52 4.13
CA ALA A 144 -17.99 7.52 4.17
C ALA A 144 -18.75 7.56 5.51
N ASN A 145 -18.81 6.44 6.24
CA ASN A 145 -19.46 6.35 7.56
C ASN A 145 -18.48 6.50 8.73
N ASP A 146 -17.21 6.79 8.46
CA ASP A 146 -16.20 6.94 9.50
C ASP A 146 -16.29 8.32 10.17
N ASN A 147 -16.01 8.38 11.47
CA ASN A 147 -16.07 9.60 12.28
C ASN A 147 -14.76 9.92 13.02
N THR A 148 -13.64 9.31 12.60
CA THR A 148 -12.32 9.51 13.24
C THR A 148 -11.96 11.00 13.28
N GLY A 149 -11.39 11.46 14.40
CA GLY A 149 -11.08 12.89 14.61
C GLY A 149 -12.30 13.82 14.64
N GLY A 150 -13.52 13.29 14.79
CA GLY A 150 -14.75 14.10 14.73
C GLY A 150 -15.11 14.57 13.31
N HIS A 151 -14.58 13.92 12.28
CA HIS A 151 -14.77 14.27 10.88
C HIS A 151 -15.65 13.27 10.14
N THR A 152 -16.56 13.73 9.29
CA THR A 152 -17.60 12.89 8.65
C THR A 152 -17.47 12.78 7.12
N ASN A 153 -16.44 13.38 6.53
CA ASN A 153 -16.24 13.46 5.08
C ASN A 153 -15.01 12.67 4.62
N TRP A 154 -14.72 11.56 5.30
CA TRP A 154 -13.67 10.63 4.92
C TRP A 154 -14.01 9.93 3.61
N ARG A 155 -13.01 9.75 2.76
CA ARG A 155 -13.11 9.01 1.49
C ARG A 155 -11.96 8.03 1.34
N VAL A 156 -12.13 7.07 0.45
CA VAL A 156 -11.03 6.19 0.03
C VAL A 156 -9.98 7.04 -0.70
N ALA A 157 -8.70 6.87 -0.33
CA ALA A 157 -7.60 7.56 -0.99
C ALA A 157 -7.51 7.19 -2.47
N SER A 158 -7.27 8.17 -3.33
CA SER A 158 -7.03 7.97 -4.75
C SER A 158 -5.68 7.31 -5.00
N PHE A 159 -5.50 6.82 -6.22
CA PHE A 159 -4.26 6.15 -6.60
C PHE A 159 -3.04 7.05 -6.40
N LEU A 160 -3.12 8.31 -6.83
CA LEU A 160 -2.01 9.26 -6.69
C LEU A 160 -1.72 9.59 -5.23
N GLU A 161 -2.73 9.66 -4.36
CA GLU A 161 -2.53 9.91 -2.94
C GLU A 161 -1.86 8.73 -2.24
N LEU A 162 -2.25 7.49 -2.57
CA LEU A 162 -1.55 6.31 -2.04
C LEU A 162 -0.13 6.19 -2.58
N LYS A 163 0.08 6.46 -3.88
CA LYS A 163 1.42 6.50 -4.47
C LYS A 163 2.30 7.59 -3.85
N TYR A 164 1.73 8.75 -3.53
CA TYR A 164 2.40 9.82 -2.79
C TYR A 164 2.79 9.35 -1.39
N LEU A 165 1.86 8.75 -0.66
CA LEU A 165 2.13 8.23 0.69
C LEU A 165 3.22 7.13 0.69
N SER A 166 3.33 6.38 -0.40
CA SER A 166 4.29 5.29 -0.56
C SER A 166 5.50 5.62 -1.44
N SER A 167 5.78 6.90 -1.73
CA SER A 167 6.83 7.25 -2.71
C SER A 167 8.26 7.26 -2.15
N ASN A 168 8.41 7.13 -0.83
CA ASN A 168 9.70 7.25 -0.13
C ASN A 168 9.88 6.06 0.85
N SER A 169 10.65 6.26 1.92
CA SER A 169 10.93 5.24 2.94
C SER A 169 9.66 4.72 3.63
N ARG A 170 9.52 3.39 3.63
CA ARG A 170 8.48 2.70 4.40
C ARG A 170 8.69 2.88 5.89
N ASN A 171 9.94 2.90 6.34
CA ASN A 171 10.27 3.00 7.75
C ASN A 171 9.77 4.33 8.32
N PHE A 172 9.99 5.44 7.62
CA PHE A 172 9.47 6.75 8.03
C PHE A 172 7.95 6.86 7.91
N MET A 173 7.34 6.19 6.93
CA MET A 173 5.87 6.08 6.83
C MET A 173 5.28 5.41 8.09
N LEU A 174 5.87 4.31 8.54
CA LEU A 174 5.41 3.57 9.72
C LEU A 174 5.55 4.37 11.03
N LEU A 175 6.43 5.37 11.10
CA LEU A 175 6.49 6.30 12.25
C LEU A 175 5.26 7.21 12.33
N LYS A 176 4.59 7.46 11.20
CA LYS A 176 3.39 8.31 11.11
C LYS A 176 2.10 7.49 11.04
N PHE A 177 2.19 6.25 10.58
CA PHE A 177 1.10 5.31 10.39
C PHE A 177 1.50 3.93 10.98
N PRO A 178 1.55 3.80 12.32
CA PRO A 178 1.98 2.58 12.99
C PRO A 178 1.01 1.43 12.72
N ASP A 179 1.53 0.20 12.83
CA ASP A 179 0.77 -1.04 12.65
C ASP A 179 0.03 -1.12 11.31
N THR A 180 0.54 -0.43 10.28
CA THR A 180 0.07 -0.60 8.91
C THR A 180 0.28 -2.06 8.48
N ILE A 181 -0.79 -2.71 8.07
CA ILE A 181 -0.76 -4.11 7.63
C ILE A 181 0.04 -4.24 6.33
N GLU A 182 0.93 -5.23 6.28
CA GLU A 182 1.73 -5.55 5.09
C GLU A 182 0.88 -6.28 4.05
N SER A 183 0.20 -5.50 3.20
CA SER A 183 -0.63 -6.01 2.12
C SER A 183 -0.90 -4.89 1.10
N PHE A 184 -1.76 -5.17 0.13
CA PHE A 184 -2.28 -4.17 -0.79
C PHE A 184 -3.40 -3.34 -0.16
N TYR A 185 -3.43 -2.07 -0.55
CA TYR A 185 -4.44 -1.10 -0.16
C TYR A 185 -5.17 -0.63 -1.41
N TRP A 186 -6.48 -0.77 -1.40
CA TRP A 186 -7.33 -0.27 -2.47
C TRP A 186 -7.20 1.24 -2.59
N SER A 187 -6.98 1.70 -3.83
CA SER A 187 -7.20 3.10 -4.18
C SER A 187 -8.66 3.30 -4.64
N SER A 188 -9.16 4.53 -4.62
CA SER A 188 -10.46 4.86 -5.21
C SER A 188 -10.43 4.90 -6.74
N THR A 189 -9.27 4.71 -7.38
CA THR A 189 -9.13 4.79 -8.84
C THR A 189 -9.20 3.40 -9.46
N ALA A 190 -10.08 3.24 -10.44
CA ALA A 190 -10.20 1.99 -11.18
C ALA A 190 -9.05 1.79 -12.18
N ASN A 191 -8.94 0.58 -12.72
CA ASN A 191 -7.98 0.33 -13.78
C ASN A 191 -8.52 0.80 -15.14
N GLU A 192 -8.09 1.98 -15.59
CA GLU A 192 -8.50 2.55 -16.88
C GLU A 192 -8.09 1.73 -18.11
N GLN A 193 -7.07 0.87 -17.97
CA GLN A 193 -6.62 0.01 -19.06
C GLN A 193 -7.51 -1.22 -19.23
N ASP A 194 -8.33 -1.55 -18.21
CA ASP A 194 -9.28 -2.64 -18.27
C ASP A 194 -10.60 -2.19 -18.89
N VAL A 195 -10.71 -2.40 -20.19
CA VAL A 195 -11.94 -2.12 -20.97
C VAL A 195 -13.15 -2.86 -20.40
N GLY A 196 -12.94 -4.01 -19.74
CA GLY A 196 -14.01 -4.77 -19.10
C GLY A 196 -14.54 -4.13 -17.81
N GLY A 197 -13.84 -3.14 -17.25
CA GLY A 197 -14.24 -2.46 -16.02
C GLY A 197 -14.33 -3.39 -14.82
N LYS A 198 -13.55 -4.46 -14.80
CA LYS A 198 -13.59 -5.51 -13.77
C LYS A 198 -12.57 -5.30 -12.68
N THR A 199 -11.52 -4.52 -12.95
CA THR A 199 -10.38 -4.36 -12.07
C THR A 199 -10.25 -2.94 -11.52
N SER A 200 -9.63 -2.83 -10.35
CA SER A 200 -9.30 -1.57 -9.68
C SER A 200 -7.82 -1.57 -9.28
N ARG A 201 -7.24 -0.39 -9.05
CA ARG A 201 -5.84 -0.25 -8.68
C ARG A 201 -5.66 -0.30 -7.16
N ALA A 202 -4.67 -1.05 -6.73
CA ALA A 202 -4.20 -1.08 -5.35
C ALA A 202 -2.71 -0.75 -5.28
N VAL A 203 -2.27 -0.25 -4.12
CA VAL A 203 -0.86 0.06 -3.85
C VAL A 203 -0.39 -0.83 -2.71
N SER A 204 0.79 -1.42 -2.86
CA SER A 204 1.38 -2.31 -1.87
C SER A 204 2.03 -1.52 -0.73
N PHE A 205 1.73 -1.94 0.49
CA PHE A 205 2.39 -1.50 1.73
C PHE A 205 3.24 -2.63 2.34
N THR A 206 3.46 -3.72 1.58
CA THR A 206 4.33 -4.81 2.00
C THR A 206 5.78 -4.34 2.10
N ARG A 207 6.59 -5.06 2.88
CA ARG A 207 7.99 -4.72 3.09
C ARG A 207 8.83 -4.83 1.81
N ASP A 208 8.53 -5.82 0.97
CA ASP A 208 9.30 -6.18 -0.22
C ASP A 208 8.90 -5.42 -1.49
N ARG A 209 7.66 -4.91 -1.55
CA ARG A 209 7.09 -4.24 -2.72
C ARG A 209 6.48 -2.89 -2.38
N PHE A 210 7.09 -2.18 -1.43
CA PHE A 210 6.53 -0.93 -0.92
C PHE A 210 6.33 0.09 -2.05
N GLY A 211 5.10 0.56 -2.20
CA GLY A 211 4.71 1.53 -3.21
C GLY A 211 4.55 0.98 -4.62
N GLU A 212 4.78 -0.31 -4.87
CA GLU A 212 4.37 -0.94 -6.12
C GLU A 212 2.85 -0.93 -6.26
N ASP A 213 2.36 -0.91 -7.50
CA ASP A 213 0.93 -0.99 -7.78
C ASP A 213 0.56 -2.23 -8.56
N GLU A 214 -0.64 -2.72 -8.31
CA GLU A 214 -1.21 -3.87 -8.99
C GLU A 214 -2.71 -3.64 -9.22
N SER A 215 -3.28 -4.32 -10.22
CA SER A 215 -4.70 -4.24 -10.51
C SER A 215 -5.38 -5.56 -10.17
N PHE A 216 -6.39 -5.52 -9.32
CA PHE A 216 -7.11 -6.71 -8.88
C PHE A 216 -8.59 -6.63 -9.25
N SER A 217 -9.26 -7.79 -9.27
CA SER A 217 -10.72 -7.89 -9.43
C SER A 217 -11.42 -7.04 -8.36
N LYS A 218 -12.45 -6.31 -8.75
CA LYS A 218 -13.20 -5.43 -7.85
C LYS A 218 -13.95 -6.19 -6.75
N THR A 219 -14.26 -7.45 -7.00
CA THR A 219 -14.85 -8.34 -5.99
C THR A 219 -13.83 -8.90 -4.99
N SER A 220 -12.52 -8.72 -5.22
CA SER A 220 -11.49 -9.01 -4.23
C SER A 220 -11.57 -8.06 -3.03
N ARG A 221 -10.98 -8.50 -1.90
CA ARG A 221 -10.95 -7.75 -0.65
C ARG A 221 -9.52 -7.40 -0.29
N TYR A 222 -9.29 -6.12 0.01
CA TYR A 222 -7.99 -5.59 0.41
C TYR A 222 -8.19 -4.48 1.45
N PHE A 223 -7.10 -4.00 2.04
CA PHE A 223 -7.17 -2.97 3.07
C PHE A 223 -7.47 -1.58 2.48
N ILE A 224 -7.91 -0.68 3.34
CA ILE A 224 -8.25 0.70 2.98
C ILE A 224 -7.55 1.65 3.93
N ARG A 225 -7.08 2.77 3.39
CA ARG A 225 -6.71 3.96 4.16
C ARG A 225 -7.58 5.12 3.69
N CYS A 226 -8.31 5.72 4.62
CA CYS A 226 -9.16 6.86 4.31
C CYS A 226 -8.38 8.18 4.44
N VAL A 227 -8.78 9.14 3.61
CA VAL A 227 -8.21 10.49 3.52
C VAL A 227 -9.33 11.52 3.35
N ARG A 228 -9.06 12.79 3.62
CA ARG A 228 -9.93 13.93 3.36
C ARG A 228 -9.14 15.17 2.95
#